data_AF-A0A5J4J1B9-F1
#
_entry.id   AF-A0A5J4J1B9-F1
#
_cell.length_a   1.000
_cell.length_b   1.000
_cell.length_c   1.000
_cell.angle_alpha   90.00
_cell.angle_beta   90.00
_cell.angle_gamma   90.00
#
_symmetry.space_group_name_H-M   'P 1'
#
loop_
_entity.id
_entity.type
_entity.pdbx_description
1 polymer ?
#
loop_
_entity_poly.entity_id
_entity_poly.type
_entity_poly.pdbx_seq_one_letter_code
_entity_poly.pdbx_strand_id
1 'polypeptide(L)'
;MIYFNNQLMPNDTSTKLFMVTNTKPFERYEDHEAALYIQLHQLVEHAFAKGENPIALIEDYLELVYTEGKSVGEIADFLANTDKMQLALWTLKESWDKLDETAPQDSLLYGSGMGKEEAIQLYSEITLRTYLEALAQHKNE
;
A
#
# COMPACT_ATOMS: atom_id res chain seq x y z
N MET A 1 11.75 -10.28 -2.61
CA MET A 1 11.65 -10.33 -1.13
C MET A 1 10.51 -9.42 -0.71
N ILE A 2 9.67 -9.82 0.24
CA ILE A 2 8.64 -8.91 0.78
C ILE A 2 9.35 -7.97 1.77
N TYR A 3 9.12 -6.67 1.61
CA TYR A 3 9.63 -5.65 2.52
C TYR A 3 8.61 -5.37 3.61
N PHE A 4 9.01 -5.56 4.87
CA PHE A 4 8.18 -5.34 6.04
C PHE A 4 9.01 -4.69 7.15
N ASN A 5 8.46 -3.63 7.74
CA ASN A 5 9.06 -2.92 8.87
C ASN A 5 7.93 -2.39 9.76
N ASN A 6 7.89 -2.81 11.02
CA ASN A 6 6.85 -2.45 11.99
C ASN A 6 6.75 -0.95 12.25
N GLN A 7 7.85 -0.20 12.13
CA GLN A 7 7.82 1.26 12.28
C GLN A 7 7.12 1.94 11.10
N LEU A 8 7.19 1.36 9.91
CA LEU A 8 6.54 1.88 8.70
C LEU A 8 5.13 1.30 8.51
N MET A 9 4.88 0.12 9.07
CA MET A 9 3.66 -0.68 8.90
C MET A 9 3.18 -1.21 10.25
N PRO A 10 2.75 -0.33 11.17
CA PRO A 10 2.48 -0.73 12.56
C PRO A 10 1.19 -1.54 12.73
N ASN A 11 0.30 -1.56 11.74
CA ASN A 11 -1.02 -2.16 11.82
C ASN A 11 -1.44 -2.76 10.47
N ASP A 12 -2.48 -3.59 10.48
CA ASP A 12 -3.02 -4.27 9.29
C ASP A 12 -3.30 -3.32 8.13
N THR A 13 -3.84 -2.14 8.39
CA THR A 13 -4.15 -1.14 7.36
C THR A 13 -2.86 -0.67 6.67
N SER A 14 -1.86 -0.27 7.45
CA SER A 14 -0.57 0.20 6.92
C SER A 14 0.19 -0.94 6.23
N THR A 15 0.10 -2.16 6.76
CA THR A 15 0.68 -3.36 6.12
C THR A 15 0.01 -3.65 4.78
N LYS A 16 -1.32 -3.55 4.67
CA LYS A 16 -2.03 -3.71 3.39
C LYS A 16 -1.69 -2.64 2.37
N LEU A 17 -1.44 -1.42 2.83
CA LEU A 17 -1.16 -0.28 1.96
C LEU A 17 0.30 -0.22 1.52
N PHE A 18 1.24 -0.51 2.42
CA PHE A 18 2.65 -0.18 2.19
C PHE A 18 3.54 -1.40 1.96
N MET A 19 3.07 -2.62 2.23
CA MET A 19 3.89 -3.80 1.99
C MET A 19 4.03 -4.10 0.50
N VAL A 20 5.27 -4.28 0.06
CA VAL A 20 5.61 -4.49 -1.36
C VAL A 20 6.73 -5.51 -1.50
N THR A 21 6.88 -6.04 -2.70
CA THR A 21 8.05 -6.85 -3.04
C THR A 21 9.15 -6.00 -3.65
N ASN A 22 10.39 -6.22 -3.20
CA ASN A 22 11.57 -5.68 -3.85
C ASN A 22 12.72 -6.71 -3.87
N THR A 23 13.65 -6.53 -4.78
CA THR A 23 14.86 -7.36 -4.89
C THR A 23 15.92 -6.98 -3.85
N LYS A 24 15.85 -5.76 -3.32
CA LYS A 24 16.75 -5.22 -2.29
C LYS A 24 15.96 -4.52 -1.18
N PRO A 25 16.52 -4.36 0.03
CA PRO A 25 15.97 -3.43 1.02
C PRO A 25 15.88 -2.02 0.44
N PHE A 26 14.87 -1.26 0.85
CA PHE A 26 14.80 0.16 0.53
C PHE A 26 15.75 0.95 1.42
N GLU A 27 16.47 1.91 0.84
CA GLU A 27 17.38 2.79 1.56
C GLU A 27 16.74 4.16 1.88
N ARG A 28 15.63 4.48 1.20
CA ARG A 28 14.92 5.75 1.29
C ARG A 28 13.46 5.61 0.90
N TYR A 29 12.67 6.60 1.29
CA TYR A 29 11.25 6.69 0.95
C TYR A 29 10.98 6.57 -0.55
N GLU A 30 11.76 7.24 -1.41
CA GLU A 30 11.48 7.29 -2.86
C GLU A 30 11.56 5.91 -3.52
N ASP A 31 12.43 5.02 -3.02
CA ASP A 31 12.53 3.65 -3.55
C ASP A 31 11.29 2.82 -3.12
N HIS A 32 10.79 3.07 -1.91
CA HIS A 32 9.58 2.44 -1.39
C HIS A 32 8.33 2.94 -2.13
N GLU A 33 8.23 4.25 -2.36
CA GLU A 33 7.19 4.88 -3.16
C GLU A 33 7.14 4.30 -4.58
N ALA A 34 8.29 4.21 -5.26
CA ALA A 34 8.34 3.62 -6.59
C ALA A 34 7.83 2.17 -6.63
N ALA A 35 8.13 1.37 -5.60
CA ALA A 35 7.61 0.00 -5.49
C ALA A 35 6.10 -0.03 -5.23
N LEU A 36 5.55 0.93 -4.49
CA LEU A 36 4.10 1.07 -4.30
C LEU A 36 3.39 1.38 -5.62
N TYR A 37 3.95 2.25 -6.46
CA TYR A 37 3.41 2.50 -7.79
C TYR A 37 3.36 1.22 -8.65
N ILE A 38 4.39 0.39 -8.60
CA ILE A 38 4.40 -0.92 -9.28
C ILE A 38 3.32 -1.84 -8.71
N GLN A 39 3.18 -1.89 -7.38
CA GLN A 39 2.16 -2.68 -6.71
C GLN A 39 0.74 -2.25 -7.14
N LEU A 40 0.46 -0.94 -7.26
CA LEU A 40 -0.82 -0.44 -7.74
C LEU A 40 -1.16 -0.97 -9.15
N HIS A 41 -0.18 -0.92 -10.06
CA HIS A 41 -0.34 -1.47 -11.41
C HIS A 41 -0.68 -2.95 -11.37
N GLN A 42 0.02 -3.74 -10.55
CA GLN A 42 -0.22 -5.17 -10.40
C GLN A 42 -1.60 -5.46 -9.80
N LEU A 43 -2.07 -4.67 -8.82
CA LEU A 43 -3.39 -4.84 -8.23
C LEU A 43 -4.50 -4.58 -9.25
N VAL A 44 -4.37 -3.53 -10.06
CA VAL A 44 -5.30 -3.21 -11.14
C VAL A 44 -5.29 -4.29 -12.22
N GLU A 45 -4.10 -4.73 -12.66
CA GLU A 45 -3.94 -5.80 -13.64
C GLU A 45 -4.56 -7.12 -13.15
N HIS A 46 -4.31 -7.50 -11.90
CA HIS A 46 -4.90 -8.69 -11.30
C HIS A 46 -6.42 -8.61 -11.18
N ALA A 47 -6.97 -7.44 -10.85
CA ALA A 47 -8.42 -7.24 -10.79
C ALA A 47 -9.06 -7.44 -12.17
N PHE A 48 -8.45 -6.91 -13.24
CA PHE A 48 -8.87 -7.20 -14.61
C PHE A 48 -8.78 -8.69 -14.96
N ALA A 49 -7.67 -9.35 -14.62
CA ALA A 49 -7.47 -10.77 -14.90
C ALA A 49 -8.49 -11.66 -14.18
N LYS A 50 -9.03 -11.22 -13.04
CA LYS A 50 -10.10 -11.89 -12.29
C LYS A 50 -11.51 -11.54 -12.76
N GLY A 51 -11.66 -10.67 -13.76
CA GLY A 51 -12.96 -10.23 -14.26
C GLY A 51 -13.67 -9.21 -13.36
N GLU A 52 -12.96 -8.58 -12.43
CA GLU A 52 -13.48 -7.45 -11.67
C GLU A 52 -13.45 -6.16 -12.51
N ASN A 53 -14.18 -5.14 -12.06
CA ASN A 53 -14.13 -3.80 -12.67
C ASN A 53 -13.36 -2.85 -11.73
N PRO A 54 -12.06 -2.59 -11.98
CA PRO A 54 -11.24 -1.73 -11.13
C PRO A 54 -11.81 -0.32 -10.96
N ILE A 55 -12.39 0.23 -12.03
CA ILE A 55 -12.97 1.58 -12.00
C ILE A 55 -14.14 1.61 -11.02
N ALA A 56 -15.09 0.68 -11.15
CA ALA A 56 -16.23 0.62 -10.23
C ALA A 56 -15.79 0.39 -8.77
N LEU A 57 -14.76 -0.45 -8.54
CA LEU A 57 -14.22 -0.63 -7.19
C LEU A 57 -13.64 0.67 -6.63
N ILE A 58 -12.88 1.42 -7.43
CA ILE A 58 -12.28 2.69 -7.03
C ILE A 58 -13.38 3.71 -6.69
N GLU A 59 -14.38 3.85 -7.56
CA GLU A 59 -15.51 4.76 -7.36
C GLU A 59 -16.32 4.40 -6.10
N ASP A 60 -16.61 3.11 -5.90
CA ASP A 60 -17.40 2.61 -4.77
C ASP A 60 -16.67 2.80 -3.43
N TYR A 61 -15.40 2.40 -3.34
CA TYR A 61 -14.66 2.43 -2.06
C TYR A 61 -14.14 3.81 -1.69
N LEU A 62 -13.79 4.63 -2.68
CA LEU A 62 -13.20 5.95 -2.43
C LEU A 62 -14.20 7.09 -2.59
N GLU A 63 -15.46 6.79 -2.93
CA GLU A 63 -16.57 7.73 -3.10
C GLU A 63 -16.25 8.88 -4.07
N LEU A 64 -15.68 8.53 -5.23
CA LEU A 64 -15.18 9.48 -6.22
C LEU A 64 -15.60 9.08 -7.63
N VAL A 65 -15.45 9.99 -8.59
CA VAL A 65 -15.81 9.78 -9.99
C VAL A 65 -14.55 9.60 -10.81
N TYR A 66 -14.46 8.50 -11.56
CA TYR A 66 -13.33 8.23 -12.44
C TYR A 66 -13.57 8.83 -13.83
N THR A 67 -12.63 9.65 -14.30
CA THR A 67 -12.77 10.41 -15.56
C THR A 67 -11.73 10.09 -16.62
N GLU A 68 -10.77 9.23 -16.31
CA GLU A 68 -9.61 8.96 -17.18
C GLU A 68 -9.86 7.78 -18.15
N GLY A 69 -8.81 7.30 -18.83
CA GLY A 69 -8.89 6.17 -19.75
C GLY A 69 -9.05 4.81 -19.07
N LYS A 70 -8.99 3.71 -19.82
CA LYS A 70 -9.28 2.35 -19.29
C LYS A 70 -8.07 1.45 -19.21
N SER A 71 -6.87 1.95 -19.52
CA SER A 71 -5.66 1.16 -19.40
C SER A 71 -5.29 0.96 -17.92
N VAL A 72 -4.55 -0.12 -17.65
CA VAL A 72 -4.00 -0.40 -16.31
C VAL A 72 -3.21 0.80 -15.78
N GLY A 73 -2.39 1.42 -16.65
CA GLY A 73 -1.56 2.58 -16.29
C GLY A 73 -2.41 3.78 -15.89
N GLU A 74 -3.40 4.16 -16.70
CA GLU A 74 -4.27 5.30 -16.39
C GLU A 74 -5.03 5.11 -15.07
N ILE A 75 -5.52 3.90 -14.80
CA ILE A 75 -6.26 3.59 -13.58
C ILE A 75 -5.33 3.62 -12.35
N ALA A 76 -4.14 3.03 -12.47
CA ALA A 76 -3.15 3.03 -11.40
C ALA A 76 -2.63 4.45 -11.11
N ASP A 77 -2.36 5.23 -12.15
CA ASP A 77 -1.94 6.63 -12.05
C ASP A 77 -3.03 7.49 -11.41
N PHE A 78 -4.29 7.32 -11.82
CA PHE A 78 -5.41 8.00 -11.18
C PHE A 78 -5.48 7.67 -9.68
N LEU A 79 -5.45 6.37 -9.33
CA LEU A 79 -5.51 5.91 -7.95
C LEU A 79 -4.36 6.51 -7.11
N ALA A 80 -3.15 6.52 -7.67
CA ALA A 80 -1.98 7.11 -7.02
C ALA A 80 -2.15 8.59 -6.72
N ASN A 81 -2.87 9.33 -7.56
CA ASN A 81 -3.10 10.77 -7.41
C ASN A 81 -4.38 11.13 -6.63
N THR A 82 -5.11 10.14 -6.10
CA THR A 82 -6.26 10.43 -5.22
C THR A 82 -5.81 11.05 -3.89
N ASP A 83 -6.62 11.95 -3.32
CA ASP A 83 -6.34 12.58 -2.03
C ASP A 83 -6.07 11.55 -0.92
N LYS A 84 -6.82 10.45 -0.91
CA LYS A 84 -6.65 9.36 0.07
C LYS A 84 -5.29 8.68 -0.08
N MET A 85 -4.84 8.42 -1.31
CA MET A 85 -3.54 7.81 -1.56
C MET A 85 -2.40 8.76 -1.25
N GLN A 86 -2.52 10.03 -1.65
CA GLN A 86 -1.53 11.06 -1.31
C GLN A 86 -1.40 11.25 0.20
N LEU A 87 -2.50 11.20 0.95
CA LEU A 87 -2.47 11.20 2.41
C LEU A 87 -1.72 9.98 2.96
N ALA A 88 -2.00 8.77 2.45
CA ALA A 88 -1.31 7.57 2.88
C ALA A 88 0.20 7.60 2.59
N LEU A 89 0.60 8.10 1.41
CA LEU A 89 2.00 8.30 1.04
C LEU A 89 2.68 9.34 1.94
N TRP A 90 1.98 10.42 2.28
CA TRP A 90 2.47 11.41 3.24
C TRP A 90 2.71 10.80 4.62
N THR A 91 1.76 10.03 5.16
CA THR A 91 1.93 9.31 6.43
C THR A 91 3.14 8.38 6.39
N LEU A 92 3.30 7.61 5.30
CA LEU A 92 4.46 6.73 5.13
C LEU A 92 5.78 7.52 5.11
N LYS A 93 5.82 8.66 4.42
CA LYS A 93 6.98 9.54 4.38
C LYS A 93 7.35 10.05 5.77
N GLU A 94 6.38 10.51 6.54
CA GLU A 94 6.64 10.94 7.92
C GLU A 94 7.19 9.81 8.79
N SER A 95 6.70 8.57 8.61
CA SER A 95 7.24 7.40 9.30
C SER A 95 8.66 7.07 8.87
N TRP A 96 9.00 7.23 7.59
CA TRP A 96 10.38 7.12 7.11
C TRP A 96 11.30 8.17 7.74
N ASP A 97 10.86 9.43 7.84
CA ASP A 97 11.64 10.51 8.44
C ASP A 97 11.91 10.30 9.94
N LYS A 98 11.03 9.52 10.62
CA LYS A 98 11.12 9.19 12.05
C LYS A 98 11.73 7.80 12.30
N LEU A 99 12.14 7.08 11.25
CA LEU A 99 12.57 5.69 11.34
C LEU A 99 13.83 5.55 12.19
N ASP A 100 13.78 4.73 13.23
CA ASP A 100 14.97 4.31 13.98
C ASP A 100 15.64 3.14 13.27
N GLU A 101 16.71 3.44 12.53
CA GLU A 101 17.51 2.45 11.80
C GLU A 101 18.28 1.47 12.71
N THR A 102 18.40 1.78 14.00
CA THR A 102 19.11 0.92 14.97
C THR A 102 18.21 -0.16 15.55
N ALA A 103 16.89 -0.01 15.44
CA ALA A 103 15.91 -0.97 15.91
C ALA A 103 15.68 -2.11 14.88
N PRO A 104 15.45 -3.36 15.33
CA PRO A 104 15.04 -4.44 14.44
C PRO A 104 13.75 -4.10 13.69
N GLN A 105 13.71 -4.36 12.38
CA GLN A 105 12.56 -4.04 11.52
C GLN A 105 11.27 -4.74 11.96
N ASP A 106 11.37 -5.93 12.52
CA ASP A 106 10.28 -6.77 13.03
C ASP A 106 10.06 -6.61 14.54
N SER A 107 10.62 -5.56 15.15
CA SER A 107 10.45 -5.29 16.56
C SER A 107 8.96 -5.07 16.89
N LEU A 108 8.41 -5.92 17.75
CA LEU A 108 7.02 -5.85 18.21
C LEU A 108 6.72 -4.60 19.05
N LEU A 109 7.75 -3.82 19.41
CA LEU A 109 7.61 -2.58 20.18
C LEU A 109 7.01 -1.42 19.39
N TYR A 110 7.10 -1.45 18.05
CA TYR A 110 6.76 -0.32 17.18
C TYR A 110 5.44 -0.50 16.42
N GLY A 111 4.58 -1.42 16.86
CA GLY A 111 3.28 -1.65 16.21
C GLY A 111 2.32 -2.49 17.06
N SER A 112 1.29 -3.00 16.41
CA SER A 112 0.24 -3.86 16.97
C SER A 112 0.72 -5.25 17.44
N GLY A 113 2.04 -5.51 17.39
CA GLY A 113 2.62 -6.81 17.69
C GLY A 113 2.54 -7.81 16.52
N MET A 114 2.35 -7.32 15.28
CA MET A 114 2.38 -8.16 14.08
C MET A 114 3.78 -8.73 13.84
N GLY A 115 3.86 -10.05 13.70
CA GLY A 115 5.08 -10.75 13.31
C GLY A 115 5.32 -10.73 11.80
N LYS A 116 6.55 -10.97 11.36
CA LYS A 116 6.90 -10.99 9.93
C LYS A 116 6.15 -12.09 9.16
N GLU A 117 5.98 -13.27 9.75
CA GLU A 117 5.23 -14.38 9.13
C GLU A 117 3.75 -14.02 8.93
N GLU A 118 3.15 -13.34 9.91
CA GLU A 118 1.78 -12.84 9.83
C GLU A 118 1.63 -11.78 8.74
N ALA A 119 2.57 -10.85 8.64
CA ALA A 119 2.61 -9.87 7.57
C ALA A 119 2.72 -10.54 6.18
N ILE A 120 3.56 -11.57 6.04
CA ILE A 120 3.69 -12.31 4.78
C ILE A 120 2.37 -13.02 4.41
N GLN A 121 1.68 -13.61 5.39
CA GLN A 121 0.38 -14.22 5.15
C GLN A 121 -0.64 -13.16 4.70
N LEU A 122 -0.69 -12.02 5.39
CA LEU A 122 -1.56 -10.90 5.03
C LEU A 122 -1.27 -10.40 3.61
N TYR A 123 0.01 -10.30 3.21
CA TYR A 123 0.42 -9.89 1.87
C TYR A 123 -0.20 -10.77 0.78
N SER A 124 -0.24 -12.08 1.02
CA SER A 124 -0.76 -13.06 0.04
C SER A 124 -2.25 -12.91 -0.23
N GLU A 125 -2.97 -12.23 0.67
CA GLU A 125 -4.41 -12.02 0.60
C GLU A 125 -4.77 -10.63 0.03
N ILE A 126 -3.79 -9.78 -0.24
CA ILE A 126 -4.02 -8.43 -0.78
C ILE A 126 -4.54 -8.52 -2.22
N THR A 127 -5.74 -8.00 -2.40
CA THR A 127 -6.40 -7.74 -3.69
C THR A 127 -6.67 -6.25 -3.84
N LEU A 128 -7.06 -5.79 -5.04
CA LEU A 128 -7.45 -4.40 -5.25
C LEU A 128 -8.58 -4.00 -4.29
N ARG A 129 -9.56 -4.88 -4.05
CA ARG A 129 -10.66 -4.66 -3.10
C ARG A 129 -10.17 -4.41 -1.68
N THR A 130 -9.37 -5.32 -1.12
CA THR A 130 -8.88 -5.20 0.26
C THR A 130 -7.91 -4.03 0.42
N TYR A 131 -7.19 -3.68 -0.65
CA TYR A 131 -6.35 -2.49 -0.70
C TYR A 131 -7.19 -1.21 -0.63
N LEU A 132 -8.23 -1.09 -1.47
CA LEU A 132 -9.12 0.07 -1.49
C LEU A 132 -9.91 0.20 -0.18
N GLU A 133 -10.31 -0.91 0.43
CA GLU A 133 -10.93 -0.92 1.75
C GLU A 133 -9.99 -0.35 2.82
N ALA A 134 -8.73 -0.80 2.84
CA ALA A 134 -7.71 -0.25 3.74
C ALA A 134 -7.48 1.25 3.48
N LEU A 135 -7.43 1.64 2.20
CA LEU A 135 -7.23 3.04 1.80
C LEU A 135 -8.41 3.94 2.21
N ALA A 136 -9.63 3.44 2.09
CA ALA A 136 -10.84 4.15 2.50
C ALA A 136 -10.85 4.42 4.01
N GLN A 137 -10.35 3.46 4.80
CA GLN A 137 -10.28 3.51 6.26
C GLN A 137 -9.04 4.24 6.79
N HIS A 138 -8.01 4.45 5.97
CA HIS A 138 -6.78 5.10 6.39
C HIS A 138 -7.05 6.53 6.87
N LYS A 139 -6.54 6.83 8.06
CA LYS A 139 -6.59 8.15 8.67
C LYS A 139 -5.16 8.58 8.98
N ASN A 140 -4.91 9.87 8.90
CA ASN A 140 -3.68 10.45 9.42
C ASN A 140 -3.76 10.35 10.95
N GLU A 141 -2.98 9.44 11.54
CA GLU A 141 -2.88 9.22 12.99
C GLU A 141 -1.62 9.88 13.57
#